data_AF-A0A7J7YAI8-F1
#
_entry.id   AF-A0A7J7YAI8-F1
#
_cell.length_a   1.000
_cell.length_b   1.000
_cell.length_c   1.000
_cell.angle_alpha   90.00
_cell.angle_beta   90.00
_cell.angle_gamma   90.00
#
_symmetry.space_group_name_H-M   'P 1'
#
loop_
_entity.id
_entity.type
_entity.pdbx_description
1 polymer ?
#
loop_
_entity_poly.entity_id
_entity_poly.type
_entity_poly.pdbx_seq_one_letter_code
_entity_poly.pdbx_strand_id
1 'polypeptide(L)'
;MWRTLLPLLLLLTLPRRALCVQETSDGPRSLHMLQISYFPDPGRVRYQGNASLGGQLTHVLEGWDSNVSVLQLHPLQEPQRWERTEESVRLYLSNFHDLFL
;
A
#
# COMPACT_ATOMS: atom_id res chain seq x y z
N MET A 1 -16.12 -26.12 -26.86
CA MET A 1 -16.87 -25.06 -26.15
C MET A 1 -16.93 -25.20 -24.62
N TRP A 2 -16.64 -26.37 -24.01
CA TRP A 2 -16.73 -26.54 -22.53
C TRP A 2 -15.48 -26.08 -21.75
N ARG A 3 -14.30 -26.06 -22.37
CA ARG A 3 -13.02 -25.79 -21.67
C ARG A 3 -12.79 -24.32 -21.29
N THR A 4 -13.54 -23.38 -21.86
CA THR A 4 -13.43 -21.94 -21.57
C THR A 4 -14.36 -21.47 -20.45
N LEU A 5 -15.38 -22.26 -20.07
CA LEU A 5 -16.31 -21.90 -19.00
C LEU A 5 -15.83 -22.31 -17.60
N LEU A 6 -14.99 -23.35 -17.52
CA LEU A 6 -14.41 -23.84 -16.27
C LEU A 6 -13.56 -22.81 -15.50
N PRO A 7 -12.65 -22.03 -16.13
CA PRO A 7 -11.89 -21.00 -15.42
C PRO A 7 -12.79 -19.84 -14.96
N LEU A 8 -13.83 -19.51 -15.72
CA LEU A 8 -14.81 -18.48 -15.36
C LEU A 8 -15.65 -18.90 -14.14
N LEU A 9 -16.00 -20.18 -14.05
CA LEU A 9 -16.73 -20.76 -12.93
C LEU A 9 -15.87 -20.81 -11.66
N LEU A 10 -14.57 -21.12 -11.78
CA LEU A 10 -13.62 -21.10 -10.66
C LEU A 10 -13.43 -19.69 -10.08
N LEU A 11 -13.38 -18.67 -10.95
CA LEU A 11 -13.37 -17.24 -10.55
C LEU A 11 -14.61 -16.83 -9.75
N LEU A 12 -15.79 -17.37 -10.09
CA LEU A 12 -17.04 -17.12 -9.38
C LEU A 12 -17.13 -17.82 -8.01
N THR A 13 -16.38 -18.91 -7.82
CA THR A 13 -16.35 -19.67 -6.56
C THR A 13 -15.25 -19.25 -5.60
N LEU A 14 -14.39 -18.31 -5.98
CA LEU A 14 -13.45 -17.72 -5.04
C LEU A 14 -14.27 -17.07 -3.91
N PRO A 15 -14.06 -17.48 -2.65
CA PRO A 15 -14.82 -16.92 -1.56
C PRO A 15 -14.57 -15.42 -1.58
N ARG A 16 -15.66 -14.65 -1.58
CA ARG A 16 -15.68 -13.18 -1.40
C ARG A 16 -14.87 -12.71 -0.17
N ARG A 17 -14.36 -13.65 0.64
CA ARG A 17 -13.45 -13.54 1.78
C ARG A 17 -11.97 -13.37 1.44
N ALA A 18 -11.54 -13.40 0.17
CA ALA A 18 -10.16 -13.03 -0.18
C ALA A 18 -9.91 -11.50 -0.13
N LEU A 19 -10.98 -10.71 -0.03
CA LEU A 19 -10.91 -9.29 0.30
C LEU A 19 -11.48 -9.13 1.71
N CYS A 20 -10.64 -9.38 2.73
CA CYS A 20 -10.91 -8.86 4.07
C CYS A 20 -10.80 -7.32 4.03
N VAL A 21 -11.76 -6.66 3.41
CA VAL A 21 -12.11 -5.30 3.82
C VAL A 21 -12.93 -5.49 5.07
N GLN A 22 -12.24 -5.52 6.20
CA GLN A 22 -12.89 -5.25 7.47
C GLN A 22 -13.45 -3.84 7.31
N GLU A 23 -14.76 -3.69 7.09
CA GLU A 23 -15.43 -2.40 7.26
C GLU A 23 -15.37 -2.06 8.75
N THR A 24 -14.19 -1.68 9.23
CA THR A 24 -14.03 -1.01 10.50
C THR A 24 -14.72 0.32 10.30
N SER A 25 -15.92 0.48 10.86
CA SER A 25 -16.66 1.73 11.00
C SER A 25 -15.73 2.93 10.83
N ASP A 26 -15.69 3.50 9.63
CA ASP A 26 -14.80 4.61 9.27
C ASP A 26 -15.30 5.87 9.96
N GLY A 27 -14.96 5.99 11.25
CA GLY A 27 -15.10 7.24 11.96
C GLY A 27 -14.26 8.30 11.24
N PRO A 28 -14.59 9.60 11.38
CA PRO A 28 -13.90 10.71 10.71
C PRO A 28 -12.41 10.87 11.07
N ARG A 29 -11.82 9.93 11.81
CA ARG A 29 -10.43 9.91 12.26
C ARG A 29 -9.71 8.59 11.94
N SER A 30 -10.30 7.68 11.17
CA SER A 30 -9.60 6.46 10.76
C SER A 30 -8.46 6.81 9.79
N LEU A 31 -7.23 6.44 10.14
CA LEU A 31 -6.09 6.51 9.24
C LEU A 31 -5.87 5.12 8.64
N HIS A 32 -6.07 5.00 7.33
CA HIS A 32 -5.76 3.80 6.58
C HIS A 32 -4.51 4.01 5.76
N MET A 33 -3.63 3.03 5.76
CA MET A 33 -2.40 3.03 4.98
C MET A 33 -2.36 1.76 4.13
N LEU A 34 -2.11 1.92 2.84
CA LEU A 34 -1.97 0.84 1.89
C LEU A 34 -0.58 0.88 1.27
N GLN A 35 0.10 -0.26 1.29
CA GLN A 35 1.36 -0.49 0.59
C GLN A 35 1.19 -1.70 -0.33
N ILE A 36 1.63 -1.54 -1.57
CA ILE A 36 1.75 -2.58 -2.58
C ILE A 36 3.21 -2.60 -3.03
N SER A 37 3.85 -3.76 -2.89
CA SER A 37 5.25 -3.98 -3.27
C SER A 37 5.31 -5.03 -4.37
N TYR A 38 5.83 -4.63 -5.54
CA TYR A 38 6.03 -5.52 -6.68
C TYR A 38 7.52 -5.91 -6.74
N PHE A 39 7.81 -7.20 -6.71
CA PHE A 39 9.17 -7.74 -6.78
C PHE A 39 9.39 -8.42 -8.14
N PRO A 40 9.80 -7.68 -9.19
CA PRO A 40 9.98 -8.26 -10.52
C PRO A 40 11.20 -9.17 -10.62
N ASP A 41 12.27 -8.87 -9.88
CA ASP A 41 13.55 -9.58 -9.87
C ASP A 41 14.09 -9.65 -8.43
N PRO A 42 14.98 -10.60 -8.10
CA PRO A 42 15.66 -10.62 -6.80
C PRO A 42 16.35 -9.28 -6.51
N GLY A 43 16.05 -8.72 -5.34
CA GLY A 43 16.60 -7.44 -4.88
C GLY A 43 16.13 -6.20 -5.61
N ARG A 44 15.06 -6.30 -6.41
CA ARG A 44 14.38 -5.13 -7.00
C ARG A 44 12.94 -5.08 -6.52
N VAL A 45 12.48 -3.88 -6.18
CA VAL A 45 11.13 -3.66 -5.70
C VAL A 45 10.57 -2.34 -6.20
N ARG A 46 9.32 -2.35 -6.69
CA ARG A 46 8.53 -1.16 -6.95
C ARG A 46 7.49 -1.00 -5.85
N TYR A 47 7.48 0.17 -5.21
CA TYR A 47 6.49 0.54 -4.21
C TYR A 47 5.38 1.39 -4.83
N GLN A 48 4.14 1.08 -4.46
CA GLN A 48 2.97 1.92 -4.67
C GLN A 48 2.14 1.92 -3.40
N GLY A 49 1.57 3.04 -3.03
CA GLY A 49 0.78 3.11 -1.82
C GLY A 49 0.16 4.47 -1.61
N ASN A 50 -0.71 4.53 -0.61
CA ASN A 50 -1.36 5.75 -0.19
C ASN A 50 -1.79 5.66 1.27
N ALA A 51 -2.16 6.81 1.82
CA ALA A 51 -2.88 6.86 3.08
C ALA A 51 -4.11 7.75 2.96
N SER A 52 -5.18 7.35 3.62
CA SER A 52 -6.42 8.12 3.73
C SER A 52 -6.80 8.35 5.18
N LEU A 53 -7.20 9.58 5.53
CA LEU A 53 -7.71 9.95 6.84
C LEU A 53 -9.20 10.25 6.72
N GLY A 54 -10.05 9.45 7.38
CA GLY A 54 -11.51 9.58 7.27
C GLY A 54 -12.01 9.45 5.83
N GLY A 55 -11.38 8.58 5.04
CA GLY A 55 -11.67 8.39 3.61
C GLY A 55 -11.09 9.44 2.66
N GLN A 56 -10.50 10.53 3.16
CA GLN A 56 -9.83 11.52 2.32
C GLN A 56 -8.38 11.10 2.05
N LEU A 57 -7.96 11.07 0.78
CA LEU A 57 -6.58 10.83 0.40
C LEU A 57 -5.66 11.93 0.96
N THR A 58 -4.63 11.53 1.68
CA THR A 58 -3.73 12.46 2.38
C THR A 58 -2.26 12.24 2.06
N HIS A 59 -1.87 11.02 1.68
CA HIS A 59 -0.48 10.69 1.39
C HIS A 59 -0.37 9.77 0.18
N VAL A 60 0.79 9.83 -0.48
CA VAL A 60 1.17 8.95 -1.60
C VAL A 60 2.56 8.38 -1.34
N LEU A 61 2.73 7.11 -1.70
CA LEU A 61 3.99 6.39 -1.73
C LEU A 61 4.22 5.86 -3.15
N GLU A 62 5.30 6.25 -3.81
CA GLU A 62 5.66 5.68 -5.11
C GLU A 62 7.16 5.72 -5.36
N GLY A 63 7.71 4.65 -5.93
CA GLY A 63 9.08 4.65 -6.45
C GLY A 63 9.69 3.26 -6.53
N TRP A 64 10.99 3.22 -6.75
CA TRP A 64 11.76 1.99 -6.92
C TRP A 64 12.86 1.91 -5.88
N ASP A 65 13.04 0.73 -5.30
CA ASP A 65 14.11 0.41 -4.37
C ASP A 65 14.23 1.48 -3.27
N SER A 66 15.41 2.11 -3.12
CA SER A 66 15.62 3.21 -2.18
C SER A 66 15.16 4.58 -2.69
N ASN A 67 14.90 4.72 -3.99
CA ASN A 67 14.41 5.94 -4.62
C ASN A 67 12.88 5.99 -4.58
N VAL A 68 12.35 6.06 -3.36
CA VAL A 68 10.92 6.14 -3.09
C VAL A 68 10.53 7.55 -2.65
N SER A 69 9.46 8.05 -3.27
CA SER A 69 8.80 9.29 -2.89
C SER A 69 7.72 8.99 -1.87
N VAL A 70 7.79 9.67 -0.72
CA VAL A 70 6.75 9.66 0.32
C VAL A 70 6.27 11.09 0.43
N LEU A 71 5.00 11.36 0.15
CA LEU A 71 4.45 12.71 0.10
C LEU A 71 3.22 12.83 0.98
N GLN A 72 3.13 13.92 1.73
CA GLN A 72 1.85 14.43 2.26
C GLN A 72 1.24 15.39 1.23
N LEU A 73 0.00 15.14 0.82
CA LEU A 73 -0.73 15.96 -0.16
C LEU A 73 -1.29 17.26 0.44
N HIS A 74 -1.44 17.26 1.76
CA HIS A 74 -1.85 18.40 2.57
C HIS A 74 -0.82 18.57 3.69
N PRO A 75 -0.57 19.80 4.18
CA PRO A 75 0.36 20.05 5.28
C PRO A 75 -0.26 19.63 6.63
N LEU A 76 -0.49 18.33 6.80
CA LEU A 76 -1.06 17.75 8.01
C LEU A 76 -0.04 17.70 9.15
N GLN A 77 1.25 17.72 8.80
CA GLN A 77 2.35 17.84 9.74
C GLN A 77 3.22 19.04 9.41
N GLU A 78 3.73 19.70 10.45
CA GLU A 78 4.79 20.69 10.35
C GLU A 78 6.02 20.10 9.64
N PRO A 79 6.76 20.90 8.84
CA PRO A 79 7.86 20.39 8.01
C PRO A 79 8.87 19.52 8.76
N GLN A 80 9.32 19.94 9.95
CA GLN A 80 10.33 19.20 10.73
C GLN A 80 9.78 17.89 11.31
N ARG A 81 8.45 17.79 11.50
CA ARG A 81 7.81 16.53 11.92
C ARG A 81 7.59 15.60 10.73
N TRP A 82 7.24 16.18 9.58
CA TRP A 82 7.11 15.43 8.34
C TRP A 82 8.42 14.79 7.93
N GLU A 83 9.55 15.51 7.97
CA GLU A 83 10.88 14.96 7.66
C GLU A 83 11.17 13.68 8.46
N ARG A 84 10.89 13.68 9.77
CA ARG A 84 11.08 12.48 10.61
C ARG A 84 10.13 11.34 10.27
N THR A 85 8.90 11.67 9.87
CA THR A 85 7.92 10.68 9.42
C THR A 85 8.40 10.04 8.11
N GLU A 86 8.84 10.86 7.16
CA GLU A 86 9.40 10.41 5.88
C GLU A 86 10.63 9.52 6.07
N GLU A 87 11.57 9.91 6.94
CA GLU A 87 12.74 9.09 7.30
C GLU A 87 12.32 7.75 7.91
N SER A 88 11.34 7.75 8.82
CA SER A 88 10.84 6.53 9.46
C SER A 88 10.19 5.58 8.44
N VAL A 89 9.41 6.12 7.48
CA VAL A 89 8.81 5.32 6.40
C VAL A 89 9.88 4.75 5.48
N ARG A 90 10.89 5.55 5.10
CA ARG A 90 12.02 5.05 4.28
C ARG A 90 12.78 3.94 4.98
N LEU A 91 13.07 4.08 6.27
CA LEU A 91 13.72 3.05 7.07
C LEU A 91 12.88 1.77 7.12
N TYR A 92 11.58 1.90 7.36
CA TYR A 92 10.66 0.77 7.34
C TYR A 92 10.67 0.04 5.98
N LEU A 93 10.64 0.77 4.86
CA LEU A 93 10.67 0.16 3.52
C LEU A 93 11.99 -0.55 3.24
N SER A 94 13.13 0.00 3.69
CA SER A 94 14.43 -0.68 3.61
C SER A 94 14.39 -1.99 4.38
N ASN A 95 14.00 -1.94 5.65
CA ASN A 95 13.94 -3.13 6.51
C ASN A 95 12.94 -4.16 5.98
N PHE A 96 11.81 -3.70 5.40
CA PHE A 96 10.83 -4.57 4.77
C PHE A 96 11.41 -5.28 3.55
N HIS A 97 12.13 -4.58 2.68
CA HIS A 97 12.79 -5.18 1.52
C HIS A 97 13.77 -6.28 1.94
N ASP A 98 14.56 -6.05 2.99
CA ASP A 98 15.56 -6.99 3.48
C ASP A 98 14.96 -8.34 3.92
N LEU A 99 13.66 -8.39 4.22
CA LEU A 99 12.95 -9.65 4.54
C LEU A 99 12.68 -10.53 3.30
N PHE A 100 12.82 -9.97 2.10
CA PHE A 100 12.57 -10.66 0.82
C PHE A 100 13.87 -10.87 0.01
N LEU A 101 15.03 -10.55 0.58
CA LEU A 101 16.36 -10.77 0.00
C LEU A 101 16.93 -12.16 0.33
#